data_AF-A0A348NWY0-F1
#
_entry.id   AF-A0A348NWY0-F1
#
_cell.length_a   1.000
_cell.length_b   1.000
_cell.length_c   1.000
_cell.angle_alpha   90.00
_cell.angle_beta   90.00
_cell.angle_gamma   90.00
#
_symmetry.space_group_name_H-M   'P 1'
#
loop_
_entity.id
_entity.type
_entity.pdbx_description
1 polymer ?
#
loop_
_entity_poly.entity_id
_entity_poly.type
_entity_poly.pdbx_seq_one_letter_code
_entity_poly.pdbx_strand_id
1 'polypeptide(L)'
;MRKFTVLLILAVILSAVLISCSDDKSTNIDNTPKFRITEDNLYSYQNLKSWSSNKTTNYTYDELGRIVEKDFIDYSDYEESYTDSFFYELSSKYPRECRRYRDVGKLATLSGKITFTYENGKPKEIIEYIKYTDTGEIAERTKINYIYENNLIVNETYSLYNIDAETWEFYSDYDLNYIDEKITSTNMEMAGGGSGVETFTYSGDKLTEVNIDYTIWTFHIKYRYLLFYENGNVASAEIQDYDDGESAWLEDGKMEFKFVNDKLAERIYYRWNDSKEWFESYKNTYTYDTHELISLVENFSWNTVDSTYILSDGNSKQEYLYEDGEGNYTELDMCLNPLLYYTGEYTNLIQPEEKPVKSTGILGGTYFPSILKNVINEKLAVALTE
;
A
#
# COMPACT_ATOMS: atom_id res chain seq x y z
N MET A 1 -30.89 19.06 52.91
CA MET A 1 -30.62 17.72 52.35
C MET A 1 -30.69 17.66 50.83
N ARG A 2 -31.76 18.11 50.14
CA ARG A 2 -31.87 18.02 48.66
C ARG A 2 -30.71 18.64 47.84
N LYS A 3 -30.10 19.74 48.29
CA LYS A 3 -28.97 20.37 47.57
C LYS A 3 -27.66 19.58 47.64
N PHE A 4 -27.48 18.75 48.66
CA PHE A 4 -26.26 17.95 48.82
C PHE A 4 -26.29 16.71 47.90
N THR A 5 -27.48 16.14 47.70
CA THR A 5 -27.68 14.98 46.82
C THR A 5 -27.46 15.32 45.34
N VAL A 6 -27.84 16.51 44.89
CA VAL A 6 -27.65 16.95 43.49
C VAL A 6 -26.17 17.20 43.19
N LEU A 7 -25.43 17.79 44.12
CA LEU A 7 -23.98 18.00 43.98
C LEU A 7 -23.19 16.68 43.96
N LEU A 8 -23.60 15.69 44.75
CA LEU A 8 -22.97 14.38 44.77
C LEU A 8 -23.18 13.61 43.45
N ILE A 9 -24.39 13.68 42.88
CA ILE A 9 -24.70 13.03 41.59
C ILE A 9 -23.91 13.69 40.45
N LEU A 10 -23.82 15.02 40.44
CA LEU A 10 -23.00 15.75 39.45
C LEU A 10 -21.51 15.43 39.58
N ALA A 11 -20.98 15.32 40.80
CA ALA A 11 -19.58 14.94 41.01
C ALA A 11 -19.28 13.50 40.57
N VAL A 12 -20.21 12.56 40.77
CA VAL A 12 -20.10 11.16 40.31
C VAL A 12 -20.19 11.05 38.78
N ILE A 13 -21.07 11.83 38.14
CA ILE A 13 -21.15 11.87 36.67
C ILE A 13 -19.89 12.51 36.09
N LEU A 14 -19.38 13.60 36.68
CA LEU A 14 -18.17 14.26 36.21
C LEU A 14 -16.91 13.39 36.40
N SER A 15 -16.85 12.59 37.48
CA SER A 15 -15.76 11.62 37.68
C SER A 15 -15.91 10.38 36.81
N ALA A 16 -17.12 9.93 36.48
CA ALA A 16 -17.34 8.86 35.50
C ALA A 16 -16.94 9.29 34.07
N VAL A 17 -17.19 10.55 33.70
CA VAL A 17 -16.78 11.12 32.41
C VAL A 17 -15.26 11.37 32.34
N LEU A 18 -14.63 11.74 33.47
CA LEU A 18 -13.17 11.94 33.50
C LEU A 18 -12.37 10.64 33.63
N ILE A 19 -12.95 9.56 34.17
CA ILE A 19 -12.34 8.23 34.23
C ILE A 19 -12.62 7.43 32.93
N SER A 20 -13.68 7.74 32.18
CA SER A 20 -13.92 7.14 30.86
C SER A 20 -13.08 7.73 29.72
N CYS A 21 -12.26 8.76 30.00
CA CYS A 21 -11.43 9.43 29.00
C CYS A 21 -9.92 9.26 29.20
N SER A 22 -9.46 8.49 30.20
CA SER A 22 -8.03 8.44 30.54
C SER A 22 -7.39 7.05 30.59
N ASP A 23 -8.13 5.98 30.28
CA ASP A 23 -7.56 4.65 30.12
C ASP A 23 -8.05 4.09 28.79
N ASP A 24 -7.56 4.67 27.69
CA ASP A 24 -7.57 3.97 26.40
C ASP A 24 -6.53 2.84 26.48
N LYS A 25 -6.81 1.85 27.34
CA LYS A 25 -6.21 0.52 27.29
C LYS A 25 -6.89 -0.24 26.17
N SER A 26 -6.87 0.33 24.96
CA SER A 26 -7.17 -0.39 23.75
C SER A 26 -6.17 -1.55 23.70
N THR A 27 -6.59 -2.68 24.21
CA THR A 27 -6.25 -3.92 23.56
C THR A 27 -6.95 -3.86 22.21
N ASN A 28 -6.35 -4.45 21.17
CA ASN A 28 -7.11 -4.71 19.95
C ASN A 28 -8.45 -5.37 20.34
N ILE A 29 -9.51 -5.21 19.54
CA ILE A 29 -10.83 -5.83 19.78
C ILE A 29 -10.71 -7.36 20.05
N ASP A 30 -9.61 -7.98 19.62
CA ASP A 30 -9.28 -9.40 19.78
C ASP A 30 -8.26 -9.74 20.91
N ASN A 31 -7.84 -8.79 21.74
CA ASN A 31 -6.79 -8.93 22.77
C ASN A 31 -5.37 -9.23 22.26
N THR A 32 -5.07 -9.00 20.98
CA THR A 32 -3.68 -9.12 20.52
C THR A 32 -2.81 -7.99 21.10
N PRO A 33 -1.51 -8.24 21.40
CA PRO A 33 -0.61 -7.20 21.90
C PRO A 33 -0.58 -6.02 20.93
N LYS A 34 -0.35 -4.79 21.36
CA LYS A 34 -0.01 -3.75 20.39
C LYS A 34 1.46 -3.92 19.97
N PHE A 35 1.84 -3.46 18.79
CA PHE A 35 3.24 -3.41 18.36
C PHE A 35 3.55 -2.09 17.67
N ARG A 36 4.77 -1.61 17.87
CA ARG A 36 5.29 -0.39 17.28
C ARG A 36 6.26 -0.75 16.17
N ILE A 37 6.04 -0.26 14.95
CA ILE A 37 7.07 -0.34 13.90
C ILE A 37 8.11 0.73 14.21
N THR A 38 9.34 0.31 14.41
CA THR A 38 10.46 1.22 14.68
C THR A 38 11.22 1.53 13.43
N GLU A 39 11.35 0.57 12.52
CA GLU A 39 12.03 0.74 11.23
C GLU A 39 11.33 -0.07 10.14
N ASP A 40 11.28 0.52 8.94
CA ASP A 40 10.87 -0.12 7.70
C ASP A 40 11.87 0.31 6.62
N ASN A 41 12.68 -0.65 6.19
CA ASN A 41 13.83 -0.44 5.33
C ASN A 41 13.63 -1.16 4.00
N LEU A 42 13.57 -0.40 2.92
CA LEU A 42 13.52 -0.92 1.56
C LEU A 42 14.91 -0.88 0.93
N TYR A 43 15.31 -2.02 0.39
CA TYR A 43 16.54 -2.20 -0.33
C TYR A 43 16.23 -2.60 -1.77
N SER A 44 17.07 -2.19 -2.71
CA SER A 44 17.07 -2.79 -4.05
C SER A 44 18.40 -3.44 -4.35
N TYR A 45 18.33 -4.48 -5.15
CA TYR A 45 19.50 -5.17 -5.66
C TYR A 45 19.97 -4.41 -6.91
N GLN A 46 21.22 -3.96 -6.89
CA GLN A 46 21.80 -3.19 -7.99
C GLN A 46 23.15 -3.74 -8.44
N ASN A 47 23.40 -3.61 -9.75
CA ASN A 47 24.63 -3.99 -10.44
C ASN A 47 25.08 -5.44 -10.17
N LEU A 48 24.11 -6.33 -9.92
CA LEU A 48 24.31 -7.75 -9.63
C LEU A 48 25.32 -8.06 -8.50
N LYS A 49 25.51 -7.16 -7.52
CA LYS A 49 26.60 -7.28 -6.53
C LYS A 49 26.19 -7.15 -5.07
N SER A 50 25.21 -6.31 -4.74
CA SER A 50 24.83 -6.08 -3.35
C SER A 50 23.47 -5.40 -3.22
N TRP A 51 22.86 -5.57 -2.04
CA TRP A 51 21.74 -4.75 -1.60
C TRP A 51 22.20 -3.34 -1.24
N SER A 52 21.55 -2.33 -1.81
CA SER A 52 21.66 -0.93 -1.37
C SER A 52 20.38 -0.55 -0.63
N SER A 53 20.52 0.10 0.53
CA SER A 53 19.37 0.75 1.18
C SER A 53 18.96 1.93 0.32
N ASN A 54 17.69 1.95 -0.08
CA ASN A 54 17.15 2.95 -0.97
C ASN A 54 16.13 3.84 -0.27
N LYS A 55 15.45 3.32 0.76
CA LYS A 55 14.43 4.05 1.49
C LYS A 55 14.30 3.53 2.92
N THR A 56 14.09 4.45 3.86
CA THR A 56 13.69 4.15 5.24
C THR A 56 12.43 4.94 5.57
N THR A 57 11.47 4.30 6.22
CA THR A 57 10.30 4.97 6.79
C THR A 57 10.49 5.17 8.30
N ASN A 58 10.43 6.42 8.75
CA ASN A 58 10.43 6.75 10.17
C ASN A 58 9.01 7.03 10.66
N TYR A 59 8.75 6.69 11.93
CA TYR A 59 7.42 6.78 12.52
C TYR A 59 7.42 7.65 13.78
N THR A 60 6.50 8.61 13.83
CA THR A 60 6.26 9.45 15.01
C THR A 60 4.93 9.08 15.66
N TYR A 61 4.91 9.04 16.99
CA TYR A 61 3.79 8.56 17.78
C TYR A 61 3.29 9.62 18.76
N ASP A 62 1.99 9.64 19.07
CA ASP A 62 1.42 10.47 20.13
C ASP A 62 1.52 9.83 21.52
N GLU A 63 0.99 10.51 22.54
CA GLU A 63 1.01 10.05 23.94
C GLU A 63 0.20 8.76 24.17
N LEU A 64 -0.69 8.40 23.25
CA LEU A 64 -1.48 7.16 23.28
C LEU A 64 -0.81 6.03 22.49
N GLY A 65 0.39 6.25 21.95
CA GLY A 65 1.12 5.27 21.15
C GLY A 65 0.62 5.16 19.71
N ARG A 66 -0.17 6.12 19.21
CA ARG A 66 -0.69 6.08 17.84
C ARG A 66 0.25 6.75 16.85
N ILE A 67 0.43 6.20 15.65
CA ILE A 67 1.23 6.84 14.59
C ILE A 67 0.52 8.12 14.16
N VAL A 68 1.15 9.26 14.37
CA VAL A 68 0.64 10.56 13.90
C VAL A 68 1.35 11.05 12.65
N GLU A 69 2.52 10.48 12.36
CA GLU A 69 3.31 10.88 11.21
C GLU A 69 4.24 9.75 10.73
N LYS A 70 4.44 9.69 9.40
CA LYS A 70 5.43 8.86 8.72
C LYS A 70 6.30 9.74 7.83
N ASP A 71 7.60 9.58 7.93
CA ASP A 71 8.57 10.26 7.07
C ASP A 71 9.26 9.23 6.17
N PHE A 72 9.20 9.46 4.87
CA PHE A 72 9.88 8.66 3.88
C PHE A 72 11.22 9.29 3.56
N ILE A 73 12.30 8.61 3.90
CA ILE A 73 13.66 9.06 3.65
C ILE A 73 14.24 8.20 2.54
N ASP A 74 14.49 8.79 1.38
CA ASP A 74 15.18 8.12 0.28
C ASP A 74 16.69 8.35 0.40
N TYR A 75 17.45 7.30 0.13
CA TYR A 75 18.89 7.34 0.04
C TYR A 75 19.29 7.15 -1.41
N SER A 76 19.75 8.23 -2.04
CA SER A 76 20.36 8.15 -3.37
C SER A 76 21.87 8.01 -3.22
N ASP A 77 22.41 6.90 -3.71
CA ASP A 77 23.86 6.73 -3.93
C ASP A 77 24.35 7.55 -5.17
N TYR A 78 23.42 8.23 -5.86
CA TYR A 78 23.65 9.00 -7.08
C TYR A 78 22.97 10.37 -7.02
N GLU A 79 23.76 11.44 -6.93
CA GLU A 79 23.38 12.70 -7.56
C GLU A 79 24.21 12.89 -8.83
N GLU A 80 23.56 12.80 -9.99
CA GLU A 80 24.04 13.50 -11.18
C GLU A 80 24.00 15.01 -10.89
N SER A 81 25.06 15.56 -10.29
CA SER A 81 25.20 17.02 -10.25
C SER A 81 25.59 17.53 -11.65
N TYR A 82 24.60 17.97 -12.42
CA TYR A 82 24.85 18.78 -13.61
C TYR A 82 25.46 20.11 -13.16
N THR A 83 26.78 20.25 -13.33
CA THR A 83 27.41 21.56 -13.42
C THR A 83 27.84 21.76 -14.87
N ASP A 84 27.00 22.43 -15.65
CA ASP A 84 27.37 22.95 -16.99
C ASP A 84 28.59 23.86 -16.85
N SER A 85 29.78 23.27 -17.02
CA SER A 85 31.06 23.97 -16.99
C SER A 85 31.63 23.93 -18.40
N PHE A 86 31.27 24.90 -19.23
CA PHE A 86 31.88 25.08 -20.54
C PHE A 86 33.33 25.57 -20.37
N PHE A 87 34.32 24.74 -20.68
CA PHE A 87 35.69 25.19 -20.86
C PHE A 87 35.94 25.51 -22.34
N TYR A 88 36.34 26.75 -22.62
CA TYR A 88 36.82 27.13 -23.94
C TYR A 88 38.30 26.74 -24.08
N GLU A 89 38.60 25.64 -24.78
CA GLU A 89 39.93 25.47 -25.35
C GLU A 89 40.04 26.36 -26.60
N LEU A 90 41.03 27.27 -26.60
CA LEU A 90 41.29 28.27 -27.65
C LEU A 90 41.51 27.70 -29.07
N SER A 91 41.51 26.38 -29.25
CA SER A 91 41.78 25.70 -30.52
C SER A 91 40.60 24.90 -31.10
N SER A 92 39.46 24.78 -30.41
CA SER A 92 38.30 24.03 -30.94
C SER A 92 37.04 24.90 -31.02
N LYS A 93 36.34 24.82 -32.15
CA LYS A 93 35.19 25.68 -32.50
C LYS A 93 33.86 25.21 -31.92
N TYR A 94 33.86 24.15 -31.10
CA TYR A 94 32.67 23.59 -30.46
C TYR A 94 33.02 23.14 -29.03
N PRO A 95 32.16 23.40 -28.02
CA PRO A 95 32.37 22.86 -26.68
C PRO A 95 32.33 21.33 -26.73
N ARG A 96 33.28 20.68 -26.05
CA ARG A 96 33.16 19.25 -25.74
C ARG A 96 32.42 19.11 -24.42
N GLU A 97 31.29 18.42 -24.45
CA GLU A 97 30.60 17.93 -23.27
C GLU A 97 31.58 16.99 -22.51
N CYS A 98 31.82 17.28 -21.24
CA CYS A 98 32.64 16.44 -20.38
C CYS A 98 31.83 16.16 -19.12
N ARG A 99 31.28 14.94 -19.03
CA ARG A 99 30.57 14.48 -17.84
C ARG A 99 31.58 14.15 -16.76
N ARG A 100 31.58 14.91 -15.67
CA ARG A 100 32.32 14.56 -14.45
C ARG A 100 31.32 14.19 -13.37
N TYR A 101 31.29 12.91 -13.03
CA TYR A 101 30.59 12.43 -11.83
C TYR A 101 31.41 12.85 -10.61
N ARG A 102 30.77 13.53 -9.66
CA ARG A 102 31.36 13.77 -8.34
C ARG A 102 30.67 12.84 -7.36
N ASP A 103 31.47 12.09 -6.62
CA ASP A 103 31.02 11.26 -5.52
C ASP A 103 30.60 12.19 -4.37
N VAL A 104 29.33 12.60 -4.37
CA VAL A 104 28.68 13.26 -3.24
C VAL A 104 28.07 12.14 -2.42
N GLY A 105 28.74 11.75 -1.32
CA GLY A 105 28.33 10.62 -0.49
C GLY A 105 26.85 10.67 -0.09
N LYS A 106 26.29 9.50 0.24
CA LYS A 106 24.86 9.26 0.51
C LYS A 106 24.12 10.49 1.06
N LEU A 107 23.29 11.10 0.22
CA LEU A 107 22.35 12.12 0.63
C LEU A 107 21.06 11.42 1.06
N ALA A 108 20.57 11.81 2.23
CA ALA A 108 19.26 11.41 2.74
C ALA A 108 18.28 12.53 2.43
N THR A 109 17.25 12.24 1.65
CA THR A 109 16.24 13.22 1.23
C THR A 109 14.88 12.78 1.74
N LEU A 110 14.14 13.70 2.39
CA LEU A 110 12.73 13.46 2.72
C LEU A 110 11.94 13.44 1.39
N SER A 111 11.57 12.26 0.93
CA SER A 111 10.86 12.06 -0.33
C SER A 111 9.36 12.23 -0.19
N GLY A 112 8.84 11.99 1.02
CA GLY A 112 7.45 12.24 1.34
C GLY A 112 7.18 12.21 2.85
N LYS A 113 5.98 12.66 3.21
CA LYS A 113 5.48 12.62 4.58
C LYS A 113 4.02 12.19 4.55
N ILE A 114 3.56 11.47 5.58
CA ILE A 114 2.15 11.22 5.82
C ILE A 114 1.82 11.68 7.23
N THR A 115 0.70 12.37 7.40
CA THR A 115 0.17 12.76 8.72
C THR A 115 -1.22 12.18 8.92
N PHE A 116 -1.53 11.83 10.17
CA PHE A 116 -2.77 11.16 10.55
C PHE A 116 -3.48 11.99 11.62
N THR A 117 -4.78 12.19 11.45
CA THR A 117 -5.65 12.70 12.51
C THR A 117 -6.67 11.65 12.93
N TYR A 118 -7.15 11.77 14.16
CA TYR A 118 -7.99 10.76 14.79
C TYR A 118 -9.29 11.36 15.33
N GLU A 119 -10.37 10.59 15.23
CA GLU A 119 -11.64 10.86 15.88
C GLU A 119 -12.17 9.56 16.51
N ASN A 120 -12.53 9.63 17.80
CA ASN A 120 -12.98 8.45 18.56
C ASN A 120 -12.01 7.25 18.48
N GLY A 121 -10.70 7.52 18.51
CA GLY A 121 -9.66 6.49 18.46
C GLY A 121 -9.35 5.96 17.06
N LYS A 122 -10.07 6.39 16.01
CA LYS A 122 -9.90 5.90 14.63
C LYS A 122 -9.30 6.95 13.70
N PRO A 123 -8.51 6.55 12.69
CA PRO A 123 -8.05 7.47 11.65
C PRO A 123 -9.22 8.15 10.97
N LYS A 124 -9.23 9.48 10.97
CA LYS A 124 -10.27 10.30 10.34
C LYS A 124 -9.80 10.87 9.01
N GLU A 125 -8.60 11.43 9.03
CA GLU A 125 -8.00 12.11 7.89
C GLU A 125 -6.54 11.69 7.79
N ILE A 126 -6.09 11.44 6.56
CA ILE A 126 -4.71 11.19 6.21
C ILE A 126 -4.30 12.24 5.18
N ILE A 127 -3.18 12.92 5.42
CA ILE A 127 -2.59 13.84 4.44
C ILE A 127 -1.23 13.30 4.04
N GLU A 128 -1.07 13.01 2.76
CA GLU A 128 0.19 12.55 2.17
C GLU A 128 0.80 13.67 1.32
N TYR A 129 2.10 13.88 1.52
CA TYR A 129 2.94 14.86 0.86
C TYR A 129 3.85 14.08 -0.09
N ILE A 130 3.47 14.02 -1.38
CA ILE A 130 3.97 13.02 -2.34
C ILE A 130 5.29 13.44 -2.99
N LYS A 131 5.53 14.74 -3.14
CA LYS A 131 6.70 15.23 -3.86
C LYS A 131 7.14 16.57 -3.32
N TYR A 132 8.43 16.68 -3.02
CA TYR A 132 9.10 17.96 -2.84
C TYR A 132 9.73 18.38 -4.18
N THR A 133 9.66 19.66 -4.51
CA THR A 133 10.42 20.26 -5.60
C THR A 133 11.91 20.21 -5.27
N ASP A 134 12.77 20.45 -6.27
CA ASP A 134 14.22 20.58 -6.07
C ASP A 134 14.60 21.74 -5.12
N THR A 135 13.65 22.63 -4.81
CA THR A 135 13.79 23.72 -3.82
C THR A 135 13.29 23.35 -2.43
N GLY A 136 12.76 22.14 -2.23
CA GLY A 136 12.18 21.66 -0.98
C GLY A 136 10.75 22.12 -0.72
N GLU A 137 10.06 22.67 -1.72
CA GLU A 137 8.64 23.07 -1.63
C GLU A 137 7.75 21.87 -1.92
N ILE A 138 6.59 21.78 -1.27
CA ILE A 138 5.66 20.66 -1.50
C ILE A 138 4.99 20.87 -2.86
N ALA A 139 5.20 19.94 -3.78
CA ALA A 139 4.65 19.95 -5.14
C ALA A 139 3.27 19.29 -5.23
N GLU A 140 2.99 18.27 -4.42
CA GLU A 140 1.74 17.51 -4.49
C GLU A 140 1.28 17.08 -3.08
N ARG A 141 -0.01 17.22 -2.81
CA ARG A 141 -0.63 16.73 -1.57
C ARG A 141 -1.93 15.99 -1.90
N THR A 142 -2.08 14.83 -1.30
CA THR A 142 -3.31 14.05 -1.27
C THR A 142 -3.90 14.08 0.13
N LYS A 143 -5.22 14.07 0.22
CA LYS A 143 -5.95 13.92 1.46
C LYS A 143 -6.95 12.80 1.30
N ILE A 144 -7.00 11.91 2.30
CA ILE A 144 -7.98 10.83 2.41
C ILE A 144 -8.84 11.12 3.63
N ASN A 145 -10.16 11.08 3.49
CA ASN A 145 -11.11 11.18 4.61
C ASN A 145 -11.91 9.89 4.71
N TYR A 146 -12.14 9.44 5.94
CA TYR A 146 -12.91 8.24 6.21
C TYR A 146 -14.25 8.59 6.86
N ILE A 147 -15.32 7.94 6.40
CA ILE A 147 -16.63 7.96 7.05
C ILE A 147 -16.90 6.58 7.63
N TYR A 148 -17.33 6.56 8.89
CA TYR A 148 -17.62 5.33 9.62
C TYR A 148 -19.10 5.18 9.95
N GLU A 149 -19.62 3.96 9.78
CA GLU A 149 -20.92 3.54 10.31
C GLU A 149 -20.77 2.22 11.06
N ASN A 150 -21.31 2.14 12.28
CA ASN A 150 -21.23 0.94 13.12
C ASN A 150 -19.82 0.35 13.23
N ASN A 151 -18.81 1.23 13.35
CA ASN A 151 -17.39 0.89 13.39
C ASN A 151 -16.73 0.42 12.09
N LEU A 152 -17.45 0.33 10.98
CA LEU A 152 -16.93 -0.02 9.66
C LEU A 152 -16.70 1.25 8.82
N ILE A 153 -15.71 1.22 7.92
CA ILE A 153 -15.49 2.30 6.95
C ILE A 153 -16.51 2.12 5.83
N VAL A 154 -17.40 3.09 5.63
CA VAL A 154 -18.40 3.00 4.55
C VAL A 154 -18.06 3.88 3.35
N ASN A 155 -17.17 4.84 3.52
CA ASN A 155 -16.73 5.71 2.44
C ASN A 155 -15.29 6.22 2.66
N GLU A 156 -14.56 6.35 1.56
CA GLU A 156 -13.22 6.94 1.49
C GLU A 156 -13.19 8.03 0.41
N THR A 157 -12.94 9.28 0.83
CA THR A 157 -12.82 10.42 -0.10
C THR A 157 -11.38 10.84 -0.26
N TYR A 158 -10.90 10.81 -1.51
CA TYR A 158 -9.61 11.33 -1.93
C TYR A 158 -9.76 12.74 -2.50
N SER A 159 -8.92 13.65 -2.05
CA SER A 159 -8.80 15.01 -2.56
C SER A 159 -7.36 15.32 -2.92
N LEU A 160 -7.17 16.12 -3.98
CA LEU A 160 -5.88 16.69 -4.37
C LEU A 160 -5.81 18.15 -3.94
N TYR A 161 -4.67 18.60 -3.46
CA TYR A 161 -4.46 20.01 -3.16
C TYR A 161 -4.04 20.77 -4.41
N ASN A 162 -4.88 21.69 -4.86
CA ASN A 162 -4.55 22.64 -5.90
C ASN A 162 -3.70 23.77 -5.27
N ILE A 163 -2.41 23.80 -5.60
CA ILE A 163 -1.46 24.78 -5.06
C ILE A 163 -1.81 26.19 -5.52
N ASP A 164 -2.17 26.36 -6.79
CA ASP A 164 -2.45 27.69 -7.36
C ASP A 164 -3.73 28.30 -6.78
N ALA A 165 -4.74 27.47 -6.53
CA ALA A 165 -6.01 27.89 -5.95
C ALA A 165 -6.03 27.84 -4.41
N GLU A 166 -4.98 27.32 -3.78
CA GLU A 166 -4.88 27.06 -2.33
C GLU A 166 -6.10 26.31 -1.76
N THR A 167 -6.62 25.32 -2.50
CA THR A 167 -7.85 24.59 -2.14
C THR A 167 -7.71 23.09 -2.33
N TRP A 168 -8.52 22.33 -1.59
CA TRP A 168 -8.68 20.90 -1.82
C TRP A 168 -9.77 20.68 -2.87
N GLU A 169 -9.42 19.93 -3.90
CA GLU A 169 -10.33 19.54 -4.97
C GLU A 169 -10.62 18.05 -4.84
N PHE A 170 -11.88 17.69 -5.08
CA PHE A 170 -12.30 16.30 -5.14
C PHE A 170 -11.52 15.55 -6.23
N TYR A 171 -11.04 14.35 -5.91
CA TYR A 171 -10.34 13.48 -6.86
C TYR A 171 -11.07 12.15 -7.07
N SER A 172 -11.43 11.46 -6.00
CA SER A 172 -12.21 10.22 -6.09
C SER A 172 -12.92 9.89 -4.79
N ASP A 173 -14.04 9.19 -4.88
CA ASP A 173 -14.78 8.61 -3.75
C ASP A 173 -14.88 7.09 -3.93
N TYR A 174 -14.81 6.37 -2.82
CA TYR A 174 -15.05 4.93 -2.75
C TYR A 174 -16.11 4.64 -1.71
N ASP A 175 -17.23 4.06 -2.12
CA ASP A 175 -18.27 3.57 -1.22
C ASP A 175 -18.08 2.07 -0.98
N LEU A 176 -18.05 1.66 0.30
CA LEU A 176 -17.85 0.28 0.71
C LEU A 176 -19.19 -0.30 1.21
N ASN A 177 -19.67 -1.35 0.56
CA ASN A 177 -20.97 -1.94 0.86
C ASN A 177 -20.83 -3.28 1.58
N TYR A 178 -21.58 -3.47 2.65
CA TYR A 178 -21.42 -4.60 3.56
C TYR A 178 -22.66 -5.49 3.66
N ILE A 179 -22.43 -6.80 3.84
CA ILE A 179 -23.42 -7.77 4.33
C ILE A 179 -22.73 -8.60 5.41
N ASP A 180 -23.32 -8.67 6.61
CA ASP A 180 -22.77 -9.40 7.76
C ASP A 180 -21.29 -9.06 8.04
N GLU A 181 -20.98 -7.75 8.08
CA GLU A 181 -19.63 -7.20 8.27
C GLU A 181 -18.62 -7.53 7.16
N LYS A 182 -19.05 -8.20 6.08
CA LYS A 182 -18.23 -8.48 4.90
C LYS A 182 -18.48 -7.47 3.79
N ILE A 183 -17.43 -6.91 3.19
CA ILE A 183 -17.54 -6.11 1.97
C ILE A 183 -18.02 -7.02 0.84
N THR A 184 -19.10 -6.59 0.18
CA THR A 184 -19.71 -7.29 -0.96
C THR A 184 -19.54 -6.53 -2.27
N SER A 185 -19.32 -5.21 -2.18
CA SER A 185 -18.90 -4.41 -3.32
C SER A 185 -18.25 -3.10 -2.88
N THR A 186 -17.43 -2.55 -3.77
CA THR A 186 -17.01 -1.15 -3.72
C THR A 186 -17.55 -0.42 -4.95
N ASN A 187 -17.94 0.85 -4.80
CA ASN A 187 -18.22 1.73 -5.94
C ASN A 187 -17.21 2.86 -5.92
N MET A 188 -16.54 3.09 -7.05
CA MET A 188 -15.59 4.17 -7.23
C MET A 188 -16.21 5.23 -8.13
N GLU A 189 -16.05 6.50 -7.74
CA GLU A 189 -16.28 7.65 -8.61
C GLU A 189 -15.02 8.51 -8.64
N MET A 190 -14.67 9.07 -9.80
CA MET A 190 -13.50 9.92 -9.98
C MET A 190 -13.88 11.26 -10.60
N ALA A 191 -13.15 12.30 -10.22
CA ALA A 191 -13.12 13.56 -10.94
C ALA A 191 -12.78 13.31 -12.42
N GLY A 192 -13.53 13.97 -13.32
CA GLY A 192 -13.41 13.74 -14.76
C GLY A 192 -14.23 12.56 -15.30
N GLY A 193 -15.10 11.96 -14.48
CA GLY A 193 -16.11 10.99 -14.93
C GLY A 193 -15.64 9.54 -14.99
N GLY A 194 -14.49 9.23 -14.41
CA GLY A 194 -14.11 7.84 -14.15
C GLY A 194 -15.06 7.23 -13.11
N SER A 195 -15.42 5.97 -13.27
CA SER A 195 -16.28 5.26 -12.32
C SER A 195 -16.04 3.77 -12.39
N GLY A 196 -16.51 3.05 -11.38
CA GLY A 196 -16.19 1.65 -11.28
C GLY A 196 -16.90 0.90 -10.19
N VAL A 197 -16.97 -0.42 -10.34
CA VAL A 197 -17.46 -1.32 -9.30
C VAL A 197 -16.53 -2.50 -9.12
N GLU A 198 -16.26 -2.85 -7.87
CA GLU A 198 -15.75 -4.17 -7.52
C GLU A 198 -16.85 -4.98 -6.85
N THR A 199 -16.92 -6.28 -7.13
CA THR A 199 -17.86 -7.19 -6.47
C THR A 199 -17.14 -8.39 -5.90
N PHE A 200 -17.54 -8.81 -4.71
CA PHE A 200 -16.91 -9.86 -3.92
C PHE A 200 -17.90 -11.00 -3.70
N THR A 201 -17.58 -12.19 -4.19
CA THR A 201 -18.47 -13.37 -4.14
C THR A 201 -17.95 -14.40 -3.16
N TYR A 202 -18.83 -14.92 -2.31
CA TYR A 202 -18.48 -15.79 -1.19
C TYR A 202 -19.08 -17.19 -1.30
N SER A 203 -18.33 -18.19 -0.84
CA SER A 203 -18.83 -19.52 -0.51
C SER A 203 -18.66 -19.78 0.99
N GLY A 204 -19.69 -19.46 1.77
CA GLY A 204 -19.61 -19.44 3.23
C GLY A 204 -18.79 -18.24 3.71
N ASP A 205 -17.71 -18.49 4.43
CA ASP A 205 -16.79 -17.45 4.90
C ASP A 205 -15.64 -17.15 3.94
N LYS A 206 -15.54 -17.90 2.84
CA LYS A 206 -14.43 -17.81 1.89
C LYS A 206 -14.78 -16.94 0.70
N LEU A 207 -13.93 -15.97 0.39
CA LEU A 207 -14.01 -15.21 -0.85
C LEU A 207 -13.56 -16.09 -2.02
N THR A 208 -14.43 -16.33 -2.99
CA THR A 208 -14.15 -17.22 -4.12
C THR A 208 -13.92 -16.49 -5.43
N GLU A 209 -14.43 -15.26 -5.55
CA GLU A 209 -14.31 -14.47 -6.77
C GLU A 209 -14.35 -12.97 -6.49
N VAL A 210 -13.49 -12.22 -7.19
CA VAL A 210 -13.51 -10.75 -7.25
C VAL A 210 -13.69 -10.34 -8.69
N ASN A 211 -14.70 -9.54 -9.00
CA ASN A 211 -14.84 -8.91 -10.31
C ASN A 211 -14.61 -7.41 -10.20
N ILE A 212 -13.85 -6.86 -11.13
CA ILE A 212 -13.53 -5.44 -11.25
C ILE A 212 -14.05 -4.98 -12.61
N ASP A 213 -14.87 -3.93 -12.63
CA ASP A 213 -15.42 -3.34 -13.86
C ASP A 213 -15.35 -1.81 -13.78
N TYR A 214 -14.36 -1.23 -14.47
CA TYR A 214 -14.00 0.18 -14.39
C TYR A 214 -14.01 0.89 -15.73
N THR A 215 -14.65 2.05 -15.76
CA THR A 215 -14.55 2.99 -16.86
C THR A 215 -13.72 4.18 -16.43
N ILE A 216 -12.54 4.36 -17.03
CA ILE A 216 -11.65 5.48 -16.75
C ILE A 216 -11.40 6.23 -18.04
N TRP A 217 -12.00 7.41 -18.14
CA TRP A 217 -11.97 8.27 -19.32
C TRP A 217 -12.52 7.53 -20.55
N THR A 218 -11.66 7.03 -21.43
CA THR A 218 -12.02 6.27 -22.64
C THR A 218 -11.71 4.79 -22.54
N PHE A 219 -11.17 4.32 -21.41
CA PHE A 219 -10.78 2.93 -21.20
C PHE A 219 -11.83 2.20 -20.37
N HIS A 220 -12.27 1.05 -20.88
CA HIS A 220 -13.04 0.08 -20.11
C HIS A 220 -12.10 -1.04 -19.69
N ILE A 221 -12.07 -1.34 -18.40
CA ILE A 221 -11.20 -2.33 -17.80
C ILE A 221 -12.09 -3.31 -17.04
N LYS A 222 -11.92 -4.60 -17.34
CA LYS A 222 -12.65 -5.67 -16.67
C LYS A 222 -11.68 -6.78 -16.31
N TYR A 223 -11.54 -7.04 -15.01
CA TYR A 223 -10.71 -8.12 -14.51
C TYR A 223 -11.53 -9.00 -13.58
N ARG A 224 -11.15 -10.27 -13.49
CA ARG A 224 -11.61 -11.11 -12.39
C ARG A 224 -10.52 -11.98 -11.80
N TYR A 225 -10.66 -12.23 -10.51
CA TYR A 225 -9.83 -13.13 -9.73
C TYR A 225 -10.67 -14.31 -9.30
N LEU A 226 -10.19 -15.53 -9.55
CA LEU A 226 -10.81 -16.77 -9.10
C LEU A 226 -9.91 -17.40 -8.05
N LEU A 227 -10.45 -17.71 -6.86
CA LEU A 227 -9.68 -18.21 -5.74
C LEU A 227 -9.93 -19.69 -5.49
N PHE A 228 -8.84 -20.41 -5.24
CA PHE A 228 -8.88 -21.83 -4.95
C PHE A 228 -8.21 -22.11 -3.61
N TYR A 229 -8.90 -22.89 -2.77
CA TYR A 229 -8.47 -23.16 -1.40
C TYR A 229 -8.05 -24.61 -1.21
N GLU A 230 -6.99 -24.81 -0.42
CA GLU A 230 -6.53 -26.11 0.07
C GLU A 230 -6.28 -26.01 1.57
N ASN A 231 -6.78 -26.99 2.34
CA ASN A 231 -6.58 -27.07 3.80
C ASN A 231 -6.97 -25.80 4.59
N GLY A 232 -7.91 -25.00 4.07
CA GLY A 232 -8.36 -23.78 4.74
C GLY A 232 -7.76 -22.50 4.15
N ASN A 233 -6.57 -22.56 3.55
CA ASN A 233 -5.86 -21.41 2.99
C ASN A 233 -6.07 -21.32 1.47
N VAL A 234 -5.91 -20.14 0.88
CA VAL A 234 -5.90 -20.01 -0.58
C VAL A 234 -4.60 -20.62 -1.10
N ALA A 235 -4.71 -21.65 -1.94
CA ALA A 235 -3.56 -22.30 -2.57
C ALA A 235 -3.17 -21.63 -3.88
N SER A 236 -4.15 -21.08 -4.61
CA SER A 236 -3.91 -20.37 -5.86
C SER A 236 -4.99 -19.34 -6.18
N ALA A 237 -4.64 -18.39 -7.05
CA ALA A 237 -5.57 -17.46 -7.66
C ALA A 237 -5.32 -17.37 -9.17
N GLU A 238 -6.37 -17.39 -9.98
CA GLU A 238 -6.33 -17.13 -11.42
C GLU A 238 -6.80 -15.71 -11.70
N ILE A 239 -6.10 -15.01 -12.59
CA ILE A 239 -6.38 -13.64 -13.02
C ILE A 239 -6.78 -13.69 -14.49
N GLN A 240 -7.91 -13.06 -14.81
CA GLN A 240 -8.43 -13.02 -16.17
C GLN A 240 -8.79 -11.59 -16.57
N ASP A 241 -8.40 -11.20 -17.79
CA ASP A 241 -8.83 -9.96 -18.46
C ASP A 241 -10.04 -10.27 -19.34
N TYR A 242 -11.00 -9.34 -19.44
CA TYR A 242 -12.11 -9.49 -20.36
C TYR A 242 -11.76 -8.82 -21.70
N ASP A 243 -11.68 -9.63 -22.74
CA ASP A 243 -11.54 -9.12 -24.10
C ASP A 243 -12.93 -8.79 -24.66
N ASP A 244 -13.24 -7.49 -24.80
CA ASP A 244 -14.51 -7.03 -25.38
C ASP A 244 -14.65 -7.46 -26.87
N GLY A 245 -13.54 -7.61 -27.60
CA GLY A 245 -13.52 -8.05 -28.99
C GLY A 245 -13.89 -9.52 -29.17
N GLU A 246 -13.43 -10.37 -28.25
CA GLU A 246 -13.82 -11.80 -28.20
C GLU A 246 -15.09 -12.04 -27.37
N SER A 247 -15.52 -11.04 -26.58
CA SER A 247 -16.59 -11.16 -25.58
C SER A 247 -16.36 -12.35 -24.64
N ALA A 248 -15.12 -12.50 -24.18
CA ALA A 248 -14.68 -13.65 -23.40
C ALA A 248 -13.64 -13.24 -22.35
N TRP A 249 -13.59 -14.01 -21.26
CA TRP A 249 -12.50 -13.93 -20.28
C TRP A 249 -11.29 -14.69 -20.80
N LEU A 250 -10.15 -14.01 -20.84
CA LEU A 250 -8.87 -14.56 -21.25
C LEU A 250 -7.97 -14.74 -20.03
N GLU A 251 -7.15 -15.79 -20.05
CA GLU A 251 -6.13 -16.01 -19.04
C GLU A 251 -5.05 -14.92 -19.14
N ASP A 252 -4.69 -14.32 -18.00
CA ASP A 252 -3.67 -13.27 -17.93
C ASP A 252 -2.54 -13.66 -16.97
N GLY A 253 -2.92 -14.02 -15.74
CA GLY A 253 -1.98 -14.33 -14.66
C GLY A 253 -2.48 -15.46 -13.78
N LYS A 254 -1.56 -16.10 -13.05
CA LYS A 254 -1.94 -16.90 -11.89
C LYS A 254 -0.92 -16.74 -10.76
N MET A 255 -1.39 -16.95 -9.54
CA MET A 255 -0.57 -16.98 -8.35
C MET A 255 -0.68 -18.33 -7.67
N GLU A 256 0.45 -18.82 -7.15
CA GLU A 256 0.52 -20.00 -6.29
C GLU A 256 1.10 -19.61 -4.93
N PHE A 257 0.52 -20.15 -3.86
CA PHE A 257 0.84 -19.78 -2.49
C PHE A 257 1.24 -21.02 -1.69
N LYS A 258 2.31 -20.91 -0.90
CA LYS A 258 2.79 -21.99 -0.05
C LYS A 258 2.82 -21.55 1.39
N PHE A 259 2.21 -22.36 2.25
CA PHE A 259 2.12 -22.13 3.68
C PHE A 259 2.99 -23.11 4.47
N VAL A 260 3.64 -22.63 5.52
CA VAL A 260 4.38 -23.41 6.51
C VAL A 260 3.87 -23.02 7.88
N ASN A 261 3.26 -23.98 8.60
CA ASN A 261 2.60 -23.74 9.90
C ASN A 261 1.56 -22.60 9.83
N ASP A 262 0.68 -22.66 8.83
CA ASP A 262 -0.36 -21.66 8.54
C ASP A 262 0.16 -20.26 8.18
N LYS A 263 1.48 -20.12 7.98
CA LYS A 263 2.09 -18.87 7.53
C LYS A 263 2.52 -18.90 6.09
N LEU A 264 2.28 -17.85 5.32
CA LEU A 264 2.76 -17.75 3.95
C LEU A 264 4.29 -17.76 3.96
N ALA A 265 4.89 -18.77 3.34
CA ALA A 265 6.34 -18.80 3.14
C ALA A 265 6.74 -18.25 1.77
N GLU A 266 5.90 -18.49 0.75
CA GLU A 266 6.24 -18.21 -0.65
C GLU A 266 5.00 -17.88 -1.49
N ARG A 267 5.15 -16.91 -2.39
CA ARG A 267 4.22 -16.62 -3.48
C ARG A 267 4.96 -16.70 -4.80
N ILE A 268 4.41 -17.42 -5.77
CA ILE A 268 4.90 -17.43 -7.15
C ILE A 268 3.87 -16.79 -8.07
N TYR A 269 4.33 -15.90 -8.94
CA TYR A 269 3.52 -15.33 -10.02
C TYR A 269 3.89 -15.93 -11.37
N TYR A 270 2.86 -16.32 -12.11
CA TYR A 270 2.95 -16.79 -13.49
C TYR A 270 2.22 -15.82 -14.40
N ARG A 271 2.74 -15.66 -15.62
CA ARG A 271 2.08 -14.95 -16.71
C ARG A 271 1.62 -15.93 -17.77
N TRP A 272 0.53 -15.61 -18.44
CA TRP A 272 0.09 -16.28 -19.64
C TRP A 272 0.81 -15.70 -20.86
N ASN A 273 1.30 -16.54 -21.77
CA ASN A 273 1.95 -16.07 -23.01
C ASN A 273 1.12 -16.38 -24.26
N ASP A 274 1.53 -15.78 -25.39
CA ASP A 274 0.89 -16.00 -26.70
C ASP A 274 0.91 -17.46 -27.17
N SER A 275 1.85 -18.27 -26.65
CA SER A 275 1.92 -19.72 -26.92
C SER A 275 0.89 -20.52 -26.13
N LYS A 276 0.05 -19.87 -25.31
CA LYS A 276 -0.94 -20.49 -24.43
C LYS A 276 -0.30 -21.41 -23.38
N GLU A 277 0.77 -20.91 -22.78
CA GLU A 277 1.49 -21.58 -21.71
C GLU A 277 1.74 -20.62 -20.53
N TRP A 278 1.63 -21.16 -19.31
CA TRP A 278 2.03 -20.45 -18.10
C TRP A 278 3.55 -20.44 -18.00
N PHE A 279 4.12 -19.27 -17.70
CA PHE A 279 5.55 -19.16 -17.41
C PHE A 279 5.78 -18.39 -16.12
N GLU A 280 6.79 -18.81 -15.37
CA GLU A 280 7.20 -18.16 -14.13
C GLU A 280 7.72 -16.75 -14.40
N SER A 281 7.32 -15.79 -13.58
CA SER A 281 7.68 -14.39 -13.74
C SER A 281 8.49 -13.88 -12.54
N TYR A 282 7.91 -13.93 -11.35
CA TYR A 282 8.61 -13.53 -10.13
C TYR A 282 8.14 -14.36 -8.94
N LYS A 283 8.92 -14.29 -7.87
CA LYS A 283 8.63 -14.96 -6.61
C LYS A 283 8.88 -14.03 -5.45
N ASN A 284 8.03 -14.13 -4.42
CA ASN A 284 8.30 -13.51 -3.13
C ASN A 284 8.44 -14.56 -2.04
N THR A 285 9.34 -14.30 -1.10
CA THR A 285 9.50 -15.10 0.11
C THR A 285 9.31 -14.24 1.34
N TYR A 286 8.77 -14.86 2.39
CA TYR A 286 8.33 -14.17 3.60
C TYR A 286 8.96 -14.86 4.81
N THR A 287 9.53 -14.05 5.71
CA THR A 287 10.10 -14.53 6.98
C THR A 287 9.45 -13.80 8.13
N TYR A 288 9.35 -14.48 9.27
CA TYR A 288 8.65 -13.99 10.45
C TYR A 288 9.59 -13.88 11.65
N ASP A 289 9.38 -12.87 12.49
CA ASP A 289 10.10 -12.71 13.75
C ASP A 289 9.57 -13.65 14.85
N THR A 290 10.08 -13.49 16.07
CA THR A 290 9.66 -14.29 17.23
C THR A 290 8.24 -14.01 17.71
N HIS A 291 7.65 -12.90 17.29
CA HIS A 291 6.28 -12.49 17.59
C HIS A 291 5.31 -12.86 16.47
N GLU A 292 5.79 -13.64 15.50
CA GLU A 292 5.02 -14.09 14.35
C GLU A 292 4.66 -12.98 13.36
N LEU A 293 5.43 -11.89 13.34
CA LEU A 293 5.25 -10.76 12.42
C LEU A 293 6.18 -10.90 11.22
N ILE A 294 5.77 -10.47 10.04
CA ILE A 294 6.64 -10.47 8.85
C ILE A 294 7.85 -9.58 9.14
N SER A 295 9.05 -10.13 9.19
CA SER A 295 10.29 -9.35 9.38
C SER A 295 11.03 -9.07 8.08
N LEU A 296 10.77 -9.85 7.04
CA LEU A 296 11.45 -9.75 5.76
C LEU A 296 10.55 -10.23 4.63
N VAL A 297 10.48 -9.42 3.57
CA VAL A 297 9.96 -9.81 2.26
C VAL A 297 11.07 -9.67 1.23
N GLU A 298 11.33 -10.70 0.45
CA GLU A 298 12.30 -10.66 -0.65
C GLU A 298 11.62 -10.98 -1.97
N ASN A 299 11.92 -10.19 -3.01
CA ASN A 299 11.45 -10.40 -4.37
C ASN A 299 12.57 -10.96 -5.26
N PHE A 300 12.24 -11.94 -6.09
CA PHE A 300 13.15 -12.58 -7.03
C PHE A 300 12.55 -12.60 -8.43
N SER A 301 13.40 -12.40 -9.43
CA SER A 301 13.02 -12.48 -10.85
C SER A 301 13.27 -13.87 -11.40
N TRP A 302 12.40 -14.36 -12.27
CA TRP A 302 12.64 -15.58 -13.00
C TRP A 302 13.69 -15.36 -14.11
N ASN A 303 14.73 -16.19 -14.14
CA ASN A 303 15.69 -16.24 -15.23
C ASN A 303 15.35 -17.39 -16.16
N THR A 304 14.95 -17.05 -17.39
CA THR A 304 14.54 -18.03 -18.41
C THR A 304 15.69 -18.86 -18.98
N VAL A 305 16.94 -18.38 -18.91
CA VAL A 305 18.12 -19.10 -19.40
C VAL A 305 18.50 -20.21 -18.43
N ASP A 306 18.53 -19.90 -17.14
CA ASP A 306 18.96 -20.82 -16.09
C ASP A 306 17.80 -21.61 -15.49
N SER A 307 16.54 -21.26 -15.84
CA SER A 307 15.31 -21.85 -15.30
C SER A 307 15.31 -21.84 -13.77
N THR A 308 15.64 -20.69 -13.18
CA THR A 308 15.67 -20.48 -11.74
C THR A 308 15.37 -19.03 -11.38
N TYR A 309 14.87 -18.82 -10.17
CA TYR A 309 14.81 -17.50 -9.57
C TYR A 309 16.20 -17.01 -9.20
N ILE A 310 16.49 -15.76 -9.55
CA ILE A 310 17.75 -15.09 -9.23
C ILE A 310 17.48 -13.72 -8.63
N LEU A 311 18.48 -13.19 -7.94
CA LEU A 311 18.57 -11.76 -7.68
C LEU A 311 19.15 -11.10 -8.92
N SER A 312 18.39 -10.19 -9.50
CA SER A 312 18.75 -9.34 -10.63
C SER A 312 18.52 -7.88 -10.28
N ASP A 313 19.01 -6.99 -11.15
CA ASP A 313 18.68 -5.58 -11.05
C ASP A 313 17.15 -5.42 -11.09
N GLY A 314 16.62 -4.60 -10.18
CA GLY A 314 15.17 -4.38 -10.02
C GLY A 314 14.51 -5.25 -8.94
N ASN A 315 15.19 -6.26 -8.40
CA ASN A 315 14.67 -6.95 -7.22
C ASN A 315 14.78 -6.07 -5.96
N SER A 316 13.86 -6.29 -5.03
CA SER A 316 13.79 -5.57 -3.77
C SER A 316 13.72 -6.53 -2.60
N LYS A 317 14.17 -6.05 -1.44
CA LYS A 317 13.77 -6.63 -0.16
C LYS A 317 13.32 -5.54 0.78
N GLN A 318 12.39 -5.88 1.66
CA GLN A 318 11.88 -4.98 2.69
C GLN A 318 12.04 -5.65 4.04
N GLU A 319 12.69 -4.95 4.96
CA GLU A 319 12.94 -5.40 6.33
C GLU A 319 12.13 -4.56 7.30
N TYR A 320 11.52 -5.23 8.27
CA TYR A 320 10.73 -4.60 9.30
C TYR A 320 11.30 -4.91 10.68
N LEU A 321 11.36 -3.89 11.53
CA LEU A 321 11.70 -4.04 12.94
C LEU A 321 10.56 -3.56 13.82
N TYR A 322 10.28 -4.38 14.83
CA TYR A 322 9.20 -4.18 15.78
C TYR A 322 9.74 -3.99 17.19
N GLU A 323 9.03 -3.18 17.95
CA GLU A 323 9.19 -3.05 19.39
C GLU A 323 7.87 -3.42 20.07
N ASP A 324 7.96 -4.20 21.16
CA ASP A 324 6.83 -4.49 22.05
C ASP A 324 6.28 -3.17 22.61
N GLY A 325 4.99 -2.88 22.41
CA GLY A 325 4.40 -1.64 22.96
C GLY A 325 3.05 -1.23 22.38
N GLU A 326 2.49 -0.12 22.85
CA GLU A 326 1.12 0.37 22.56
C GLU A 326 0.90 0.99 21.15
N GLY A 327 1.47 0.44 20.07
CA GLY A 327 1.22 0.90 18.69
C GLY A 327 -0.20 0.64 18.16
N ASN A 328 -0.71 1.50 17.27
CA ASN A 328 -2.03 1.37 16.60
C ASN A 328 -1.93 0.98 15.11
N TYR A 329 -0.88 0.25 14.76
CA TYR A 329 -0.58 -0.05 13.36
C TYR A 329 -1.71 -0.80 12.67
N THR A 330 -2.31 -1.80 13.34
CA THR A 330 -3.40 -2.60 12.79
C THR A 330 -4.60 -1.73 12.44
N GLU A 331 -5.00 -0.79 13.30
CA GLU A 331 -6.11 0.11 13.04
C GLU A 331 -5.84 1.03 11.85
N LEU A 332 -4.59 1.46 11.66
CA LEU A 332 -4.20 2.25 10.49
C LEU A 332 -4.20 1.44 9.21
N ASP A 333 -3.68 0.22 9.26
CA ASP A 333 -3.64 -0.68 8.13
C ASP A 333 -5.05 -1.11 7.70
N MET A 334 -5.96 -1.31 8.65
CA MET A 334 -7.39 -1.48 8.38
C MET A 334 -8.03 -0.33 7.60
N CYS A 335 -7.55 0.90 7.83
CA CYS A 335 -8.05 2.09 7.12
C CYS A 335 -7.40 2.26 5.75
N LEU A 336 -6.16 1.82 5.59
CA LEU A 336 -5.43 1.96 4.34
C LEU A 336 -5.68 0.79 3.39
N ASN A 337 -6.08 -0.35 3.92
CA ASN A 337 -6.34 -1.60 3.20
C ASN A 337 -7.67 -2.22 3.65
N PRO A 338 -8.82 -1.51 3.62
CA PRO A 338 -10.09 -2.04 4.13
C PRO A 338 -10.52 -3.36 3.47
N LEU A 339 -10.22 -3.53 2.18
CA LEU A 339 -10.49 -4.77 1.45
C LEU A 339 -9.78 -5.97 2.10
N LEU A 340 -8.58 -5.77 2.65
CA LEU A 340 -7.81 -6.84 3.31
C LEU A 340 -8.54 -7.40 4.54
N TYR A 341 -9.17 -6.53 5.31
CA TYR A 341 -9.73 -6.86 6.61
C TYR A 341 -11.20 -7.24 6.56
N TYR A 342 -11.98 -6.57 5.72
CA TYR A 342 -13.42 -6.67 5.76
C TYR A 342 -14.01 -7.56 4.69
N THR A 343 -13.23 -8.17 3.82
CA THR A 343 -13.76 -9.20 2.91
C THR A 343 -13.68 -10.60 3.51
N GLY A 344 -13.41 -10.73 4.81
CA GLY A 344 -13.54 -11.98 5.56
C GLY A 344 -12.44 -13.03 5.33
N GLU A 345 -11.62 -12.92 4.28
CA GLU A 345 -10.47 -13.81 4.01
C GLU A 345 -9.59 -13.30 2.82
N TYR A 346 -9.48 -11.97 2.62
CA TYR A 346 -8.65 -11.34 1.55
C TYR A 346 -7.15 -11.55 1.68
N THR A 347 -6.71 -12.25 2.72
CA THR A 347 -5.32 -12.41 3.16
C THR A 347 -4.45 -13.19 2.17
N ASN A 348 -4.85 -13.25 0.90
CA ASN A 348 -4.35 -14.15 -0.12
C ASN A 348 -4.44 -13.63 -1.57
N LEU A 349 -5.03 -12.47 -1.83
CA LEU A 349 -5.46 -12.15 -3.21
C LEU A 349 -4.61 -11.16 -3.98
N ILE A 350 -3.93 -10.23 -3.30
CA ILE A 350 -2.96 -9.33 -3.93
C ILE A 350 -1.81 -9.25 -2.94
N GLN A 351 -0.94 -10.26 -3.00
CA GLN A 351 -0.06 -10.66 -1.90
C GLN A 351 -0.85 -11.34 -0.76
N PRO A 352 -0.50 -12.57 -0.36
CA PRO A 352 -1.02 -13.12 0.89
C PRO A 352 -0.32 -12.42 2.03
N GLU A 353 -0.92 -11.36 2.50
CA GLU A 353 -0.66 -10.92 3.86
C GLU A 353 -1.65 -11.70 4.69
N GLU A 354 -1.16 -12.62 5.51
CA GLU A 354 -1.96 -13.38 6.47
C GLU A 354 -2.97 -12.50 7.21
N LYS A 355 -3.94 -13.13 7.89
CA LYS A 355 -4.75 -12.48 8.93
C LYS A 355 -3.87 -11.48 9.67
N PRO A 356 -4.35 -10.28 10.01
CA PRO A 356 -3.52 -9.26 10.64
C PRO A 356 -2.95 -9.79 11.96
N VAL A 357 -1.79 -10.42 11.88
CA VAL A 357 -0.83 -10.53 12.95
C VAL A 357 0.31 -9.64 12.48
N LYS A 358 0.03 -8.35 12.70
CA LYS A 358 0.82 -7.15 12.43
C LYS A 358 1.82 -7.24 11.27
N SER A 359 1.41 -6.51 10.23
CA SER A 359 2.19 -5.71 9.28
C SER A 359 2.83 -6.38 8.07
N THR A 360 2.54 -5.76 6.94
CA THR A 360 3.54 -5.28 5.99
C THR A 360 3.46 -3.76 6.00
N GLY A 361 4.60 -3.07 6.06
CA GLY A 361 4.65 -1.62 5.91
C GLY A 361 3.98 -1.17 4.62
N ILE A 362 2.78 -0.59 4.75
CA ILE A 362 2.08 0.28 3.79
C ILE A 362 3.08 0.88 2.80
N LEU A 363 3.13 0.37 1.57
CA LEU A 363 3.72 1.13 0.47
C LEU A 363 2.87 2.39 0.33
N GLY A 364 3.43 3.51 0.80
CA GLY A 364 2.94 4.84 0.45
C GLY A 364 2.85 4.96 -1.07
N GLY A 365 1.69 5.40 -1.53
CA GLY A 365 1.29 5.35 -2.93
C GLY A 365 0.21 4.32 -3.16
N THR A 366 -1.04 4.73 -2.93
CA THR A 366 -2.11 4.49 -3.90
C THR A 366 -2.02 3.13 -4.62
N TYR A 367 -2.22 2.02 -3.90
CA TYR A 367 -2.09 0.67 -4.47
C TYR A 367 -3.05 0.43 -5.63
N PHE A 368 -4.18 1.12 -5.59
CA PHE A 368 -5.20 1.04 -6.60
C PHE A 368 -4.81 1.81 -7.88
N PRO A 369 -4.25 3.03 -7.77
CA PRO A 369 -3.52 3.64 -8.88
C PRO A 369 -2.29 2.87 -9.34
N SER A 370 -1.54 2.08 -8.58
CA SER A 370 -0.26 1.53 -9.10
C SER A 370 -0.45 0.38 -10.09
N ILE A 371 -1.34 -0.58 -9.83
CA ILE A 371 -1.69 -1.65 -10.78
C ILE A 371 -2.43 -1.06 -11.97
N LEU A 372 -3.39 -0.18 -11.72
CA LEU A 372 -4.16 0.48 -12.78
C LEU A 372 -3.29 1.45 -13.59
N LYS A 373 -2.32 2.14 -12.98
CA LYS A 373 -1.31 2.97 -13.66
C LYS A 373 -0.33 2.11 -14.42
N ASN A 374 0.06 0.93 -13.93
CA ASN A 374 0.91 0.02 -14.70
C ASN A 374 0.14 -0.52 -15.90
N VAL A 375 -1.11 -0.96 -15.75
CA VAL A 375 -1.98 -1.42 -16.85
C VAL A 375 -2.31 -0.27 -17.82
N ILE A 376 -2.63 0.93 -17.32
CA ILE A 376 -2.88 2.13 -18.14
C ILE A 376 -1.60 2.54 -18.84
N ASN A 377 -0.44 2.54 -18.18
CA ASN A 377 0.84 2.88 -18.80
C ASN A 377 1.25 1.84 -19.85
N GLU A 378 1.02 0.54 -19.60
CA GLU A 378 1.25 -0.52 -20.59
C GLU A 378 0.31 -0.37 -21.79
N LYS A 379 -1.00 -0.17 -21.57
CA LYS A 379 -1.98 0.06 -22.65
C LYS A 379 -1.74 1.39 -23.40
N LEU A 380 -1.32 2.46 -22.71
CA LEU A 380 -0.92 3.73 -23.34
C LEU A 380 0.39 3.61 -24.12
N ALA A 381 1.38 2.86 -23.61
CA ALA A 381 2.63 2.64 -24.32
C ALA A 381 2.40 1.89 -25.63
N VAL A 382 1.54 0.87 -25.63
CA VAL A 382 1.12 0.16 -26.85
C VAL A 382 0.39 1.09 -27.81
N ALA A 383 -0.60 1.85 -27.33
CA ALA A 383 -1.40 2.76 -28.16
C ALA A 383 -0.61 3.96 -28.75
N LEU A 384 0.54 4.34 -28.15
CA LEU A 384 1.42 5.40 -28.66
C LEU A 384 2.48 4.89 -29.66
N THR A 385 2.63 3.56 -29.78
CA THR A 385 3.57 2.92 -30.72
C THR A 385 2.92 2.41 -32.01
N GLU A 386 1.58 2.40 -32.07
CA GLU A 386 0.76 2.19 -33.27
C GLU A 386 0.33 3.53 -33.89
#